data_AF-A0A7V6PDF5-F1
#
_entry.id   AF-A0A7V6PDF5-F1
#
_cell.length_a   1.000
_cell.length_b   1.000
_cell.length_c   1.000
_cell.angle_alpha   90.00
_cell.angle_beta   90.00
_cell.angle_gamma   90.00
#
_symmetry.space_group_name_H-M   'P 1'
#
loop_
_entity.id
_entity.type
_entity.pdbx_description
1 polymer ?
#
loop_
_entity_poly.entity_id
_entity_poly.type
_entity_poly.pdbx_seq_one_letter_code
_entity_poly.pdbx_strand_id
1 'polypeptide(L)'
;KEEPENLAYTRYVLDCGQAGDFLDLLTALVPCAHGYGEIGLNLAVTALPGTPYQEWIDTYAGPDYQDMCHTVGKLFDQAARDRIGDDFEKSPRWPRLCQIFATASRLEAEFWSMGLKAG
;
A
#
# COMPACT_ATOMS: atom_id res chain seq x y z
N LYS A 1 -23.11 -2.99 4.05
CA LYS A 1 -22.96 -1.61 3.54
C LYS A 1 -21.46 -1.39 3.48
N GLU A 2 -20.91 -0.91 2.36
CA GLU A 2 -19.50 -0.49 2.37
C GLU A 2 -19.38 0.70 3.33
N GLU A 3 -18.43 0.61 4.25
CA GLU A 3 -18.16 1.68 5.19
C GLU A 3 -17.45 2.86 4.47
N PRO A 4 -17.71 4.11 4.87
CA PRO A 4 -17.21 5.31 4.21
C PRO A 4 -15.69 5.32 3.96
N GLU A 5 -14.92 4.72 4.86
CA GLU A 5 -13.46 4.64 4.83
C GLU A 5 -12.97 3.69 3.71
N ASN A 6 -13.65 2.55 3.51
CA ASN A 6 -13.35 1.63 2.41
C ASN A 6 -13.71 2.26 1.04
N LEU A 7 -14.78 3.05 1.03
CA LEU A 7 -15.21 3.81 -0.14
C LEU A 7 -14.23 4.97 -0.47
N ALA A 8 -13.66 5.61 0.56
CA ALA A 8 -12.72 6.71 0.41
C ALA A 8 -11.37 6.24 -0.14
N TYR A 9 -10.85 5.11 0.34
CA TYR A 9 -9.61 4.53 -0.18
C TYR A 9 -9.76 4.08 -1.64
N THR A 10 -10.77 3.28 -1.94
CA THR A 10 -11.01 2.76 -3.29
C THR A 10 -11.30 3.88 -4.30
N ARG A 11 -12.07 4.91 -3.92
CA ARG A 11 -12.28 6.10 -4.77
C ARG A 11 -11.01 6.90 -4.95
N TYR A 12 -10.20 7.09 -3.92
CA TYR A 12 -8.94 7.84 -4.03
C TYR A 12 -7.97 7.18 -5.01
N VAL A 13 -7.85 5.85 -4.99
CA VAL A 13 -7.03 5.10 -5.96
C VAL A 13 -7.55 5.28 -7.38
N LEU A 14 -8.87 5.16 -7.58
CA LEU A 14 -9.48 5.37 -8.90
C LEU A 14 -9.31 6.81 -9.41
N ASP A 15 -9.50 7.80 -8.54
CA ASP A 15 -9.32 9.21 -8.88
C ASP A 15 -7.86 9.52 -9.26
N CYS A 16 -6.89 8.92 -8.57
CA CYS A 16 -5.47 9.06 -8.93
C CYS A 16 -5.18 8.50 -10.32
N GLY A 17 -5.81 7.38 -10.70
CA GLY A 17 -5.67 6.81 -12.04
C GLY A 17 -6.40 7.61 -13.13
N GLN A 18 -7.55 8.21 -12.82
CA GLN A 18 -8.34 8.99 -13.78
C GLN A 18 -7.81 10.41 -14.00
N ALA A 19 -7.34 11.07 -12.94
CA ALA A 19 -6.85 12.45 -12.98
C ALA A 19 -5.32 12.54 -13.22
N GLY A 20 -4.61 11.43 -13.07
CA GLY A 20 -3.16 11.32 -13.23
C GLY A 20 -2.76 10.42 -14.40
N ASP A 21 -1.65 9.70 -14.21
CA ASP A 21 -1.22 8.64 -15.12
C ASP A 21 -1.02 7.30 -14.39
N PHE A 22 -0.51 6.32 -15.13
CA PHE A 22 -0.22 5.00 -14.58
C PHE A 22 0.74 5.03 -13.37
N LEU A 23 1.69 5.98 -13.33
CA LEU A 23 2.60 6.09 -12.19
C LEU A 23 1.87 6.64 -10.97
N ASP A 24 0.98 7.61 -11.14
CA ASP A 24 0.14 8.11 -10.06
C ASP A 24 -0.78 7.01 -9.50
N LEU A 25 -1.41 6.20 -10.37
CA LEU A 25 -2.22 5.03 -9.96
C LEU A 25 -1.39 4.03 -9.18
N LEU A 26 -0.24 3.63 -9.72
CA LEU A 26 0.62 2.64 -9.08
C LEU A 26 1.11 3.15 -7.72
N THR A 27 1.48 4.43 -7.62
CA THR A 27 1.87 5.08 -6.36
C THR A 27 0.80 4.97 -5.28
N ALA A 28 -0.49 5.08 -5.65
CA ALA A 28 -1.59 4.95 -4.71
C ALA A 28 -1.82 3.50 -4.22
N LEU A 29 -1.40 2.50 -5.01
CA LEU A 29 -1.54 1.08 -4.70
C LEU A 29 -0.38 0.50 -3.87
N VAL A 30 0.84 1.04 -4.01
CA VAL A 30 2.03 0.55 -3.29
C VAL A 30 1.84 0.46 -1.77
N PRO A 31 1.24 1.46 -1.07
CA PRO A 31 1.02 1.40 0.37
C PRO A 31 0.26 0.17 0.86
N CYS A 32 -0.78 -0.25 0.14
CA CYS A 32 -1.58 -1.41 0.52
C CYS A 32 -0.74 -2.69 0.45
N ALA A 33 -0.12 -2.94 -0.70
CA ALA A 33 0.70 -4.14 -0.91
C ALA A 33 1.84 -4.23 0.13
N HIS A 34 2.65 -3.17 0.24
CA HIS A 34 3.84 -3.17 1.10
C HIS A 34 3.48 -3.04 2.58
N GLY A 35 2.46 -2.25 2.93
CA GLY A 35 2.04 -2.05 4.31
C GLY A 35 1.59 -3.37 4.96
N TYR A 36 0.76 -4.15 4.27
CA TYR A 36 0.35 -5.47 4.77
C TYR A 36 1.55 -6.43 4.89
N GLY A 37 2.48 -6.40 3.95
CA GLY A 37 3.69 -7.22 4.00
C GLY A 37 4.58 -6.87 5.20
N GLU A 38 4.78 -5.58 5.47
CA GLU A 38 5.57 -5.10 6.62
C GLU A 38 4.90 -5.45 7.95
N ILE A 39 3.58 -5.28 8.05
CA ILE A 39 2.80 -5.65 9.24
C ILE A 39 2.88 -7.17 9.48
N GLY A 40 2.72 -7.97 8.42
CA GLY A 40 2.83 -9.44 8.50
C GLY A 40 4.19 -9.86 9.05
N LEU A 41 5.28 -9.37 8.47
CA LEU A 41 6.64 -9.66 8.93
C LEU A 41 6.88 -9.21 10.38
N ASN A 42 6.37 -8.04 10.77
CA ASN A 42 6.50 -7.56 12.13
C ASN A 42 5.77 -8.48 13.12
N LEU A 43 4.50 -8.81 12.83
CA LEU A 43 3.69 -9.66 13.69
C LEU A 43 4.19 -11.10 13.77
N ALA A 44 4.84 -11.61 12.72
CA ALA A 44 5.49 -12.92 12.78
C ALA A 44 6.57 -13.00 13.88
N VAL A 45 7.13 -11.86 14.29
CA VAL A 45 8.13 -11.76 15.36
C VAL A 45 7.51 -11.34 16.69
N THR A 46 6.51 -10.46 16.66
CA THR A 46 6.00 -9.78 17.87
C THR A 46 4.69 -10.33 18.42
N ALA A 47 3.93 -11.11 17.65
CA ALA A 47 2.64 -11.63 18.08
C ALA A 47 2.78 -12.67 19.22
N LEU A 48 1.80 -12.68 20.11
CA LEU A 48 1.75 -13.65 21.20
C LEU A 48 1.45 -15.06 20.66
N PRO A 49 2.11 -16.11 21.20
CA PRO A 49 1.78 -17.49 20.85
C PRO A 49 0.29 -17.79 21.10
N GLY A 50 -0.34 -18.49 20.15
CA GLY A 50 -1.75 -18.85 20.25
C GLY A 50 -2.74 -17.73 19.89
N THR A 51 -2.28 -16.67 19.23
CA THR A 51 -3.17 -15.65 18.66
C THR A 51 -4.20 -16.28 17.70
N PRO A 52 -5.48 -15.87 17.75
CA PRO A 52 -6.48 -16.34 16.79
C PRO A 52 -6.22 -15.85 15.35
N TYR A 53 -5.28 -14.92 15.15
CA TYR A 53 -4.96 -14.32 13.86
C TYR A 53 -3.73 -14.93 13.17
N GLN A 54 -3.28 -16.12 13.60
CA GLN A 54 -2.06 -16.73 13.08
C GLN A 54 -2.10 -16.92 11.56
N GLU A 55 -3.23 -17.38 11.01
CA GLU A 55 -3.38 -17.60 9.55
C GLU A 55 -3.22 -16.29 8.74
N TRP A 56 -3.72 -15.17 9.28
CA TRP A 56 -3.54 -13.86 8.66
C TRP A 56 -2.06 -13.48 8.66
N ILE A 57 -1.38 -13.64 9.79
CA ILE A 57 0.06 -13.34 9.92
C ILE A 57 0.86 -14.21 8.95
N ASP A 58 0.62 -15.52 8.91
CA ASP A 58 1.34 -16.45 8.04
C ASP A 58 1.13 -16.12 6.55
N THR A 59 -0.05 -15.63 6.18
CA THR A 59 -0.35 -15.21 4.80
C THR A 59 0.51 -14.01 4.39
N TYR A 60 0.51 -12.94 5.18
CA TYR A 60 1.21 -11.70 4.81
C TYR A 60 2.71 -11.73 5.09
N ALA A 61 3.16 -12.54 6.07
CA ALA A 61 4.58 -12.79 6.31
C ALA A 61 5.16 -13.87 5.36
N GLY A 62 4.29 -14.64 4.70
CA GLY A 62 4.68 -15.76 3.85
C GLY A 62 5.46 -15.35 2.60
N PRO A 63 6.31 -16.26 2.09
CA PRO A 63 7.20 -15.96 0.96
C PRO A 63 6.44 -15.51 -0.29
N ASP A 64 5.29 -16.12 -0.59
CA ASP A 64 4.49 -15.78 -1.78
C ASP A 64 4.02 -14.32 -1.75
N TYR A 65 3.58 -13.83 -0.58
CA TYR A 65 3.14 -12.44 -0.44
C TYR A 65 4.32 -11.47 -0.51
N GLN A 66 5.45 -11.82 0.12
CA GLN A 66 6.66 -11.00 0.08
C GLN A 66 7.25 -10.91 -1.35
N ASP A 67 7.23 -12.00 -2.10
CA ASP A 67 7.64 -12.02 -3.51
C ASP A 67 6.71 -11.15 -4.39
N MET A 68 5.41 -11.13 -4.08
CA MET A 68 4.46 -10.21 -4.71
C MET A 68 4.82 -8.75 -4.39
N CYS A 69 5.10 -8.41 -3.13
CA CYS A 69 5.54 -7.06 -2.74
C CYS A 69 6.79 -6.63 -3.50
N HIS A 70 7.80 -7.49 -3.58
CA HIS A 70 9.02 -7.24 -4.36
C HIS A 70 8.73 -7.01 -5.85
N THR A 71 7.79 -7.76 -6.41
CA THR A 71 7.36 -7.61 -7.80
C THR A 71 6.69 -6.25 -8.03
N VAL A 72 5.81 -5.82 -7.11
CA VAL A 72 5.17 -4.50 -7.15
C VAL A 72 6.20 -3.38 -7.03
N GLY A 73 7.18 -3.50 -6.13
CA GLY A 73 8.26 -2.52 -5.99
C GLY A 73 9.08 -2.38 -7.27
N LYS A 74 9.47 -3.49 -7.90
CA LYS A 74 10.18 -3.49 -9.19
C LYS A 74 9.35 -2.85 -10.30
N LEU A 75 8.04 -3.11 -10.34
CA LEU A 75 7.14 -2.50 -11.31
C LEU A 75 7.07 -0.98 -11.12
N PHE A 76 7.00 -0.51 -9.87
CA PHE A 76 7.02 0.91 -9.55
C PHE A 76 8.32 1.57 -10.00
N ASP A 77 9.46 1.01 -9.61
CA ASP A 77 10.77 1.54 -10.00
C ASP A 77 10.91 1.63 -11.51
N GLN A 78 10.46 0.61 -12.25
CA GLN A 78 10.51 0.61 -13.70
C GLN A 78 9.59 1.69 -14.28
N ALA A 79 8.35 1.78 -13.80
CA ALA A 79 7.39 2.77 -14.27
C ALA A 79 7.84 4.21 -13.98
N ALA A 80 8.53 4.43 -12.85
CA ALA A 80 9.13 5.70 -12.48
C ALA A 80 10.28 6.07 -13.43
N ARG A 81 11.23 5.16 -13.66
CA ARG A 81 12.32 5.37 -14.62
C ARG A 81 11.79 5.71 -16.02
N ASP A 82 10.82 4.94 -16.51
CA ASP A 82 10.26 5.10 -17.85
C ASP A 82 9.54 6.46 -18.06
N ARG A 83 8.91 7.01 -17.00
CA ARG A 83 8.09 8.22 -17.11
C ARG A 83 8.78 9.50 -16.69
N ILE A 84 9.64 9.43 -15.69
CA ILE A 84 10.24 10.61 -15.06
C ILE A 84 11.77 10.55 -14.94
N GLY A 85 12.40 9.54 -15.55
CA GLY A 85 13.85 9.40 -15.72
C GLY A 85 14.53 8.55 -14.66
N ASP A 86 15.79 8.16 -14.90
CA ASP A 86 16.56 7.30 -13.99
C ASP A 86 16.76 7.90 -12.60
N ASP A 87 16.98 9.21 -12.53
CA ASP A 87 17.03 9.99 -11.29
C ASP A 87 15.61 10.48 -10.90
N PHE A 88 14.62 9.57 -10.89
CA PHE A 88 13.21 9.93 -10.70
C PHE A 88 12.93 10.73 -9.41
N GLU A 89 13.74 10.53 -8.35
CA GLU A 89 13.63 11.27 -7.09
C GLU A 89 13.92 12.78 -7.23
N LYS A 90 14.70 13.16 -8.25
CA LYS A 90 15.01 14.56 -8.58
C LYS A 90 13.97 15.19 -9.50
N SER A 91 13.03 14.39 -10.02
CA SER A 91 11.97 14.88 -10.88
C SER A 91 11.08 15.88 -10.14
N PRO A 92 10.63 16.97 -10.79
CA PRO A 92 9.59 17.84 -10.23
C PRO A 92 8.28 17.12 -9.91
N ARG A 93 8.05 15.91 -10.46
CA ARG A 93 6.88 15.08 -10.13
C ARG A 93 7.03 14.29 -8.83
N TRP A 94 8.26 14.06 -8.36
CA TRP A 94 8.51 13.23 -7.17
C TRP A 94 7.77 13.69 -5.92
N PRO A 95 7.72 15.00 -5.57
CA PRO A 95 6.96 15.47 -4.42
C PRO A 95 5.46 15.12 -4.47
N ARG A 96 4.87 15.13 -5.68
CA ARG A 96 3.46 14.74 -5.88
C ARG A 96 3.26 13.24 -5.65
N LEU A 97 4.18 12.40 -6.13
CA LEU A 97 4.11 10.95 -5.89
C LEU A 97 4.22 10.63 -4.39
N CYS A 98 5.16 11.28 -3.68
CA CYS A 98 5.26 11.15 -2.22
C CYS A 98 3.96 11.58 -1.51
N GLN A 99 3.28 12.63 -1.99
CA GLN A 99 2.01 13.07 -1.44
C GLN A 99 0.88 12.06 -1.69
N ILE A 100 0.84 11.44 -2.87
CA ILE A 100 -0.12 10.36 -3.20
C ILE A 100 0.10 9.18 -2.26
N PHE A 101 1.34 8.70 -2.18
CA PHE A 101 1.73 7.61 -1.30
C PHE A 101 1.32 7.90 0.15
N ALA A 102 1.73 9.06 0.69
CA ALA A 102 1.41 9.45 2.06
C ALA A 102 -0.10 9.56 2.33
N THR A 103 -0.89 9.96 1.34
CA THR A 103 -2.34 10.04 1.47
C THR A 103 -2.98 8.66 1.47
N ALA A 104 -2.59 7.79 0.55
CA ALA A 104 -3.02 6.40 0.53
C ALA A 104 -2.64 5.66 1.83
N SER A 105 -1.43 5.85 2.36
CA SER A 105 -1.02 5.26 3.65
C SER A 105 -1.86 5.73 4.83
N ARG A 106 -2.27 7.01 4.87
CA ARG A 106 -3.17 7.51 5.93
C ARG A 106 -4.56 6.88 5.83
N LEU A 107 -5.12 6.78 4.62
CA LEU A 107 -6.42 6.16 4.39
C LEU A 107 -6.42 4.68 4.79
N GLU A 108 -5.33 3.96 4.54
CA GLU A 108 -5.12 2.59 5.04
C GLU A 108 -5.08 2.53 6.58
N ALA A 109 -4.40 3.47 7.24
CA ALA A 109 -4.42 3.54 8.71
C ALA A 109 -5.83 3.82 9.28
N GLU A 110 -6.62 4.63 8.58
CA GLU A 110 -8.02 4.88 8.93
C GLU A 110 -8.90 3.63 8.75
N PHE A 111 -8.60 2.79 7.75
CA PHE A 111 -9.27 1.49 7.58
C PHE A 111 -9.08 0.56 8.79
N TRP A 112 -7.87 0.49 9.35
CA TRP A 112 -7.63 -0.24 10.60
C TRP A 112 -8.42 0.35 11.79
N SER A 113 -8.51 1.67 11.86
CA SER A 113 -9.28 2.36 12.90
C SER A 113 -10.78 2.07 12.81
N MET A 114 -11.31 1.93 11.60
CA MET A 114 -12.69 1.50 11.35
C MET A 114 -12.93 0.07 11.87
N GLY A 115 -12.04 -0.87 11.56
CA GLY A 115 -12.14 -2.26 12.03
C GLY A 115 -12.21 -2.37 13.57
N LEU A 116 -11.48 -1.50 14.28
CA LEU A 116 -11.51 -1.45 15.75
C LEU A 116 -12.78 -0.84 16.34
N LYS A 117 -13.48 0.03 15.60
CA LYS A 117 -14.75 0.66 16.03
C LYS A 117 -15.97 -0.23 15.78
N ALA A 118 -15.84 -1.21 14.90
CA ALA A 118 -16.92 -2.14 14.53
C ALA A 118 -17.02 -3.36 15.48
N GLY A 119 -16.04 -3.55 16.37
CA GLY A 119 -16.07 -4.53 17.45
C GLY A 119 -16.64 -3.98 18.74
#